data_AF-I7LUH8-F1
#
_entry.id   AF-I7LUH8-F1
#
_cell.length_a   1.000
_cell.length_b   1.000
_cell.length_c   1.000
_cell.angle_alpha   90.00
_cell.angle_beta   90.00
_cell.angle_gamma   90.00
#
_symmetry.space_group_name_H-M   'P 1'
#
loop_
_entity.id
_entity.type
_entity.pdbx_description
1 polymer ?
#
loop_
_entity_poly.entity_id
_entity_poly.type
_entity_poly.pdbx_seq_one_letter_code
_entity_poly.pdbx_strand_id
1 'polypeptide(L)'
;MYISNTTFGYCQSKYLGGAVYGVQLISAQNSTIFNCESRIGGGLYLYGNVNVQELNKIDFQNNKGLLLNDNYSNQIQKFIVEEALEVFSIGKEPLKLIPNQKYLYPGLTYVFRLSIVIDNKKYDQFNSYNSFGNIYSFLFQPSENYLSSTQAGLEAMYYPYILWQATNIDFFGNENTQLKLETVISSLQFFYLNQEYSIQNGCKDQGMEKIFISMYQNRFSCQYCDNMKVGYSSTCQICHQDYFKECYANYSNLRESYWRSSYSVNPSDIEYCSLNPSSCLGGVGIQNELCHEGHVGAQCLDCDIKGIYWDDQYASQGVFQQDNKTYFMPFIYLNWVFSLQEEL
;
A
#
# COMPACT_ATOMS: atom_id res chain seq x y z
N MET A 1 22.06 -2.02 34.54
CA MET A 1 21.64 -0.78 35.21
C MET A 1 21.42 -1.06 36.69
N TYR A 2 21.94 -0.20 37.55
CA TYR A 2 21.67 -0.19 38.98
C TYR A 2 20.74 1.01 39.26
N ILE A 3 19.59 0.79 39.87
CA ILE A 3 18.69 1.87 40.31
C ILE A 3 18.69 1.89 41.83
N SER A 4 19.15 2.97 42.45
CA SER A 4 19.20 3.06 43.91
C SER A 4 18.82 4.45 44.37
N ASN A 5 17.92 4.57 45.35
CA ASN A 5 17.47 5.84 45.92
C ASN A 5 17.04 6.84 44.85
N THR A 6 16.32 6.37 43.82
CA THR A 6 15.94 7.17 42.64
C THR A 6 14.42 7.17 42.48
N THR A 7 13.89 8.34 42.11
CA THR A 7 12.47 8.51 41.81
C THR A 7 12.30 8.95 40.37
N PHE A 8 11.54 8.17 39.59
CA PHE A 8 11.07 8.54 38.26
C PHE A 8 9.59 8.87 38.34
N GLY A 9 9.20 10.07 37.90
CA GLY A 9 7.82 10.54 38.00
C GLY A 9 7.39 11.24 36.71
N TYR A 10 6.15 11.01 36.28
CA TYR A 10 5.53 11.71 35.15
C TYR A 10 6.32 11.57 33.82
N CYS A 11 7.02 10.46 33.63
CA CYS A 11 7.82 10.24 32.43
C CYS A 11 6.96 9.66 31.31
N GLN A 12 7.12 10.14 30.08
CA GLN A 12 6.38 9.64 28.93
C GLN A 12 7.34 9.29 27.81
N SER A 13 7.19 8.09 27.26
CA SER A 13 7.92 7.66 26.07
C SER A 13 6.95 7.20 24.99
N LYS A 14 7.34 7.37 23.73
CA LYS A 14 6.44 7.06 22.62
C LYS A 14 6.10 5.58 22.55
N TYR A 15 7.04 4.68 22.85
CA TYR A 15 6.89 3.26 22.56
C TYR A 15 7.22 2.33 23.73
N LEU A 16 8.41 2.47 24.31
CA LEU A 16 8.97 1.49 25.25
C LEU A 16 9.36 2.21 26.52
N GLY A 17 8.95 1.72 27.70
CA GLY A 17 9.48 2.17 28.99
C GLY A 17 9.30 3.66 29.23
N GLY A 18 8.24 4.08 29.92
CA GLY A 18 7.96 5.52 30.11
C GLY A 18 9.10 6.25 30.84
N ALA A 19 9.69 5.60 31.85
CA ALA A 19 10.84 6.11 32.59
C ALA A 19 12.18 5.66 32.00
N VAL A 20 12.33 4.36 31.75
CA VAL A 20 13.60 3.79 31.27
C VAL A 20 13.32 2.67 30.27
N TYR A 21 14.05 2.65 29.16
CA TYR A 21 13.98 1.59 28.16
C TYR A 21 15.37 1.12 27.75
N GLY A 22 15.45 -0.13 27.28
CA GLY A 22 16.65 -0.66 26.64
C GLY A 22 17.79 -0.91 27.62
N VAL A 23 17.47 -1.39 28.83
CA VAL A 23 18.44 -1.69 29.89
C VAL A 23 18.19 -3.06 30.51
N GLN A 24 19.26 -3.75 30.92
CA GLN A 24 19.17 -4.88 31.83
C GLN A 24 19.16 -4.36 33.28
N LEU A 25 18.17 -4.71 34.08
CA LEU A 25 18.15 -4.37 35.51
C LEU A 25 19.05 -5.34 36.28
N ILE A 26 20.10 -4.80 36.90
CA ILE A 26 21.07 -5.59 37.68
C ILE A 26 20.69 -5.55 39.16
N SER A 27 20.31 -4.38 39.67
CA SER A 27 19.84 -4.21 41.04
C SER A 27 18.91 -3.02 41.16
N ALA A 28 17.94 -3.12 42.08
CA ALA A 28 17.11 -2.03 42.53
C ALA A 28 17.12 -1.88 44.06
N GLN A 29 17.10 -0.65 44.56
CA GLN A 29 16.96 -0.36 45.99
C GLN A 29 16.24 0.98 46.22
N ASN A 30 15.24 1.01 47.11
CA ASN A 30 14.54 2.24 47.52
C ASN A 30 14.21 3.16 46.34
N SER A 31 13.59 2.62 45.30
CA SER A 31 13.32 3.36 44.07
C SER A 31 11.84 3.37 43.77
N THR A 32 11.33 4.49 43.27
CA THR A 32 9.90 4.67 42.97
C THR A 32 9.75 5.08 41.51
N ILE A 33 8.80 4.47 40.81
CA ILE A 33 8.44 4.81 39.43
C ILE A 33 6.94 5.04 39.37
N PHE A 34 6.53 6.27 39.07
CA PHE A 34 5.12 6.62 39.12
C PHE A 34 4.64 7.53 38.00
N ASN A 35 3.35 7.43 37.67
CA ASN A 35 2.69 8.22 36.62
C ASN A 35 3.44 8.19 35.28
N CYS A 36 4.12 7.09 34.96
CA CYS A 36 4.85 6.94 33.71
C CYS A 36 4.01 6.24 32.64
N GLU A 37 4.14 6.64 31.38
CA GLU A 37 3.34 6.11 30.27
C GLU A 37 4.18 5.74 29.05
N SER A 38 3.87 4.58 28.46
CA SER A 38 4.41 4.14 27.16
C SER A 38 3.46 3.13 26.49
N ARG A 39 3.76 2.68 25.27
CA ARG A 39 2.98 1.58 24.66
C ARG A 39 3.28 0.25 25.33
N ILE A 40 4.55 -0.06 25.60
CA ILE A 40 4.99 -1.33 26.17
C ILE A 40 5.83 -1.06 27.42
N GLY A 41 5.36 -1.54 28.56
CA GLY A 41 6.02 -1.35 29.86
C GLY A 41 5.93 0.10 30.30
N GLY A 42 4.81 0.50 30.91
CA GLY A 42 4.53 1.90 31.22
C GLY A 42 5.64 2.60 32.04
N GLY A 43 6.25 1.90 33.01
CA GLY A 43 7.44 2.37 33.72
C GLY A 43 8.76 1.97 33.04
N LEU A 44 9.01 0.66 32.94
CA LEU A 44 10.27 0.10 32.46
C LEU A 44 10.11 -0.79 31.24
N TYR A 45 11.06 -0.70 30.31
CA TYR A 45 11.24 -1.71 29.27
C TYR A 45 12.65 -2.30 29.35
N LEU A 46 12.73 -3.59 29.66
CA LEU A 46 13.97 -4.27 30.00
C LEU A 46 14.41 -5.22 28.89
N TYR A 47 15.72 -5.28 28.62
CA TYR A 47 16.29 -6.32 27.77
C TYR A 47 16.97 -7.43 28.58
N GLY A 48 17.03 -8.64 28.00
CA GLY A 48 17.69 -9.79 28.60
C GLY A 48 16.88 -10.46 29.73
N ASN A 49 17.58 -11.24 30.56
CA ASN A 49 16.96 -11.96 31.68
C ASN A 49 16.54 -10.98 32.77
N VAL A 50 15.23 -10.89 32.98
CA VAL A 50 14.65 -10.02 33.99
C VAL A 50 14.70 -10.69 35.36
N ASN A 51 15.40 -10.05 36.30
CA ASN A 51 15.40 -10.48 37.70
C ASN A 51 14.17 -9.93 38.43
N VAL A 52 13.13 -10.75 38.51
CA VAL A 52 11.86 -10.40 39.18
C VAL A 52 12.07 -9.98 40.64
N GLN A 53 13.07 -10.54 41.34
CA GLN A 53 13.35 -10.16 42.73
C GLN A 53 13.83 -8.71 42.85
N GLU A 54 14.60 -8.21 41.87
CA GLU A 54 14.99 -6.79 41.85
C GLU A 54 13.82 -5.90 41.47
N LEU A 55 12.95 -6.33 40.55
CA LEU A 55 11.76 -5.54 40.19
C LEU A 55 10.81 -5.33 41.37
N ASN A 56 10.66 -6.33 42.24
CA ASN A 56 9.83 -6.23 43.44
C ASN A 56 10.36 -5.22 44.47
N LYS A 57 11.60 -4.72 44.33
CA LYS A 57 12.18 -3.67 45.18
C LYS A 57 11.87 -2.26 44.67
N ILE A 58 11.24 -2.14 43.51
CA ILE A 58 10.80 -0.87 42.94
C ILE A 58 9.33 -0.67 43.30
N ASP A 59 9.02 0.49 43.87
CA ASP A 59 7.66 0.90 44.16
C ASP A 59 7.04 1.53 42.89
N PHE A 60 6.12 0.80 42.26
CA PHE A 60 5.43 1.26 41.06
C PHE A 60 4.04 1.79 41.38
N GLN A 61 3.72 3.00 40.92
CA GLN A 61 2.43 3.64 41.21
C GLN A 61 1.83 4.30 39.95
N ASN A 62 0.60 3.93 39.59
CA ASN A 62 -0.17 4.61 38.52
C ASN A 62 0.56 4.73 37.17
N ASN A 63 1.43 3.79 36.83
CA ASN A 63 2.02 3.72 35.50
C ASN A 63 1.02 3.15 34.51
N LYS A 64 1.28 3.32 33.21
CA LYS A 64 0.35 2.92 32.16
C LYS A 64 1.05 2.37 30.93
N GLY A 65 0.77 1.11 30.60
CA GLY A 65 1.26 0.41 29.41
C GLY A 65 0.09 0.16 28.46
N LEU A 66 0.05 0.87 27.34
CA LEU A 66 -1.15 0.91 26.49
C LEU A 66 -1.39 -0.36 25.67
N LEU A 67 -0.33 -1.11 25.38
CA LEU A 67 -0.40 -2.42 24.73
C LEU A 67 -0.16 -3.54 25.74
N LEU A 68 0.85 -3.38 26.60
CA LEU A 68 1.29 -4.43 27.51
C LEU A 68 1.92 -3.86 28.79
N ASN A 69 1.45 -4.37 29.92
CA ASN A 69 1.94 -4.20 31.30
C ASN A 69 2.19 -2.74 31.73
N ASP A 70 1.50 -2.32 32.78
CA ASP A 70 1.59 -0.95 33.29
C ASP A 70 2.95 -0.60 33.88
N ASN A 71 3.61 -1.54 34.56
CA ASN A 71 4.82 -1.25 35.32
C ASN A 71 6.09 -1.54 34.53
N TYR A 72 6.22 -2.76 34.00
CA TYR A 72 7.40 -3.17 33.26
C TYR A 72 7.06 -4.20 32.19
N SER A 73 7.88 -4.27 31.15
CA SER A 73 7.79 -5.30 30.12
C SER A 73 9.16 -5.81 29.72
N ASN A 74 9.19 -7.07 29.26
CA ASN A 74 10.39 -7.70 28.71
C ASN A 74 10.62 -7.28 27.27
N GLN A 75 11.79 -7.69 26.74
CA GLN A 75 12.17 -7.46 25.36
C GLN A 75 11.15 -8.01 24.37
N ILE A 76 10.89 -7.25 23.30
CA ILE A 76 10.26 -7.73 22.09
C ILE A 76 11.07 -8.93 21.58
N GLN A 77 10.42 -10.05 21.34
CA GLN A 77 11.12 -11.26 20.92
C GLN A 77 11.40 -11.24 19.42
N LYS A 78 10.40 -10.81 18.64
CA LYS A 78 10.51 -10.64 17.20
C LYS A 78 9.44 -9.71 16.66
N PHE A 79 9.74 -9.12 15.52
CA PHE A 79 8.76 -8.51 14.64
C PHE A 79 8.43 -9.49 13.52
N ILE A 80 7.15 -9.66 13.21
CA ILE A 80 6.72 -10.48 12.08
C ILE A 80 6.21 -9.54 11.00
N VAL A 81 6.79 -9.64 9.79
CA VAL A 81 6.26 -8.96 8.60
C VAL A 81 5.06 -9.75 8.11
N GLU A 82 3.88 -9.16 8.29
CA GLU A 82 2.62 -9.77 7.87
C GLU A 82 2.42 -9.62 6.36
N GLU A 83 2.69 -8.42 5.84
CA GLU A 83 2.51 -8.08 4.43
C GLU A 83 3.37 -6.89 4.02
N ALA A 84 3.64 -6.78 2.73
CA ALA A 84 4.23 -5.62 2.09
C ALA A 84 3.15 -4.89 1.30
N LEU A 85 2.95 -3.61 1.59
CA LEU A 85 2.02 -2.76 0.88
C LEU A 85 2.82 -1.76 0.08
N GLU A 86 2.62 -1.75 -1.22
CA GLU A 86 3.22 -0.75 -2.10
C GLU A 86 2.49 0.58 -1.93
N VAL A 87 3.26 1.65 -1.73
CA VAL A 87 2.74 3.00 -1.61
C VAL A 87 2.58 3.59 -3.00
N PHE A 88 1.34 3.85 -3.39
CA PHE A 88 0.99 4.40 -4.68
C PHE A 88 0.32 5.76 -4.53
N SER A 89 0.82 6.75 -5.27
CA SER A 89 0.29 8.12 -5.28
C SER A 89 0.50 8.71 -6.66
N ILE A 90 -0.54 9.30 -7.24
CA ILE A 90 -0.46 10.02 -8.52
C ILE A 90 -0.99 11.43 -8.35
N GLY A 91 -0.17 12.42 -8.65
CA GLY A 91 -0.58 13.81 -8.64
C GLY A 91 -1.15 14.24 -7.28
N LYS A 92 -2.45 14.55 -7.25
CA LYS A 92 -3.18 15.01 -6.05
C LYS A 92 -4.09 13.94 -5.43
N GLU A 93 -4.14 12.74 -6.00
CA GLU A 93 -4.98 11.65 -5.48
C GLU A 93 -4.52 11.22 -4.08
N PRO A 94 -5.45 10.74 -3.23
CA PRO A 94 -5.07 10.19 -1.94
C PRO A 94 -4.17 8.97 -2.13
N LEU A 95 -3.25 8.81 -1.19
CA LEU A 95 -2.34 7.67 -1.14
C LEU A 95 -3.15 6.36 -1.11
N LYS A 96 -2.80 5.45 -2.00
CA LYS A 96 -3.33 4.08 -2.06
C LYS A 96 -2.26 3.09 -1.61
N LEU A 97 -2.68 2.07 -0.88
CA LEU A 97 -1.82 0.96 -0.46
C LEU A 97 -2.21 -0.27 -1.24
N ILE A 98 -1.31 -0.77 -2.07
CA ILE A 98 -1.55 -1.92 -2.94
C ILE A 98 -0.85 -3.14 -2.32
N PRO A 99 -1.58 -4.20 -1.91
CA PRO A 99 -0.96 -5.41 -1.40
C PRO A 99 -0.01 -6.02 -2.43
N ASN A 100 1.23 -6.28 -2.02
CA ASN A 100 2.23 -6.90 -2.86
C ASN A 100 2.57 -8.30 -2.34
N GLN A 101 2.43 -9.29 -3.21
CA GLN A 101 2.52 -10.69 -2.81
C GLN A 101 3.90 -11.31 -3.02
N LYS A 102 4.79 -10.71 -3.82
CA LYS A 102 6.06 -11.39 -4.17
C LYS A 102 7.20 -10.49 -4.65
N TYR A 103 6.92 -9.50 -5.49
CA TYR A 103 7.97 -8.77 -6.21
C TYR A 103 8.04 -7.32 -5.81
N LEU A 104 9.20 -6.89 -5.33
CA LEU A 104 9.50 -5.51 -4.98
C LEU A 104 10.31 -4.87 -6.09
N TYR A 105 10.08 -3.59 -6.36
CA TYR A 105 10.72 -2.86 -7.46
C TYR A 105 11.61 -1.75 -6.89
N PRO A 106 12.84 -1.58 -7.42
CA PRO A 106 13.71 -0.46 -7.05
C PRO A 106 13.01 0.89 -7.18
N GLY A 107 13.27 1.81 -6.27
CA GLY A 107 12.68 3.15 -6.30
C GLY A 107 11.22 3.28 -5.85
N LEU A 108 10.46 2.19 -5.72
CA LEU A 108 9.13 2.24 -5.12
C LEU A 108 9.19 2.15 -3.60
N THR A 109 8.27 2.85 -2.93
CA THR A 109 8.15 2.83 -1.47
C THR A 109 7.21 1.73 -1.03
N TYR A 110 7.61 0.99 -0.02
CA TYR A 110 6.85 -0.09 0.60
C TYR A 110 6.63 0.18 2.08
N VAL A 111 5.42 -0.09 2.54
CA VAL A 111 5.05 -0.22 3.95
C VAL A 111 5.07 -1.70 4.27
N PHE A 112 6.03 -2.16 5.08
CA PHE A 112 5.94 -3.50 5.66
C PHE A 112 5.13 -3.42 6.94
N ARG A 113 3.93 -4.00 6.94
CA ARG A 113 3.08 -4.09 8.12
C ARG A 113 3.63 -5.15 9.05
N LEU A 114 3.70 -4.80 10.33
CA LEU A 114 4.30 -5.65 11.35
C LEU A 114 3.28 -6.09 12.39
N SER A 115 3.51 -7.27 12.95
CA SER A 115 3.05 -7.63 14.28
C SER A 115 4.23 -7.78 15.22
N ILE A 116 3.96 -7.66 16.52
CA ILE A 116 4.99 -7.70 17.56
C ILE A 116 4.75 -8.94 18.41
N VAL A 117 5.80 -9.70 18.72
CA VAL A 117 5.73 -10.81 19.67
C VAL A 117 6.44 -10.43 20.96
N ILE A 118 5.72 -10.46 22.07
CA ILE A 118 6.23 -10.14 23.42
C ILE A 118 5.68 -11.20 24.37
N ASP A 119 6.53 -11.76 25.23
CA ASP A 119 6.17 -12.83 26.16
C ASP A 119 5.43 -14.00 25.48
N ASN A 120 5.90 -14.41 24.30
CA ASN A 120 5.32 -15.44 23.44
C ASN A 120 3.89 -15.17 22.94
N LYS A 121 3.37 -13.95 23.13
CA LYS A 121 2.08 -13.51 22.63
C LYS A 121 2.27 -12.59 21.43
N LYS A 122 1.53 -12.88 20.34
CA LYS A 122 1.47 -12.05 19.14
C LYS A 122 0.48 -10.90 19.34
N TYR A 123 0.87 -9.70 18.95
CA TYR A 123 0.06 -8.49 18.92
C TYR A 123 0.00 -7.97 17.48
N ASP A 124 -1.17 -8.13 16.85
CA ASP A 124 -1.44 -7.75 15.45
C ASP A 124 -2.67 -6.82 15.29
N GLN A 125 -3.36 -6.52 16.40
CA GLN A 125 -4.50 -5.61 16.44
C GLN A 125 -4.14 -4.31 17.16
N PHE A 126 -4.25 -3.20 16.43
CA PHE A 126 -3.90 -1.87 16.90
C PHE A 126 -5.01 -0.87 16.58
N ASN A 127 -5.18 0.12 17.44
CA ASN A 127 -6.19 1.17 17.35
C ASN A 127 -5.58 2.53 17.74
N SER A 128 -6.42 3.57 17.82
CA SER A 128 -5.99 4.92 18.16
C SER A 128 -5.33 5.06 19.54
N TYR A 129 -5.63 4.17 20.49
CA TYR A 129 -5.08 4.22 21.86
C TYR A 129 -3.71 3.54 21.97
N ASN A 130 -3.48 2.46 21.23
CA ASN A 130 -2.24 1.67 21.29
C ASN A 130 -1.43 1.73 19.98
N SER A 131 -1.55 2.84 19.25
CA SER A 131 -0.91 3.02 17.94
C SER A 131 0.62 3.08 18.01
N PHE A 132 1.29 2.52 16.99
CA PHE A 132 2.76 2.58 16.84
C PHE A 132 3.17 3.50 15.69
N GLY A 133 2.74 3.19 14.47
CA GLY A 133 3.21 3.89 13.28
C GLY A 133 4.60 3.41 12.82
N ASN A 134 5.37 4.31 12.19
CA ASN A 134 6.70 3.97 11.69
C ASN A 134 7.66 3.66 12.85
N ILE A 135 8.20 2.43 12.87
CA ILE A 135 9.15 1.95 13.89
C ILE A 135 10.61 2.12 13.48
N TYR A 136 10.93 2.97 12.49
CA TYR A 136 12.30 3.26 12.06
C TYR A 136 13.28 3.50 13.23
N SER A 137 12.83 4.16 14.31
CA SER A 137 13.64 4.43 15.50
C SER A 137 14.11 3.18 16.27
N PHE A 138 13.55 2.00 15.96
CA PHE A 138 13.98 0.73 16.54
C PHE A 138 15.14 0.10 15.75
N LEU A 139 15.37 0.54 14.51
CA LEU A 139 16.41 -0.05 13.67
C LEU A 139 17.80 0.29 14.21
N PHE A 140 18.68 -0.70 14.24
CA PHE A 140 20.07 -0.51 14.64
C PHE A 140 20.92 -0.30 13.39
N GLN A 141 21.48 0.91 13.23
CA GLN A 141 22.27 1.29 12.05
C GLN A 141 21.55 0.99 10.72
N PRO A 142 20.32 1.52 10.52
CA PRO A 142 19.55 1.24 9.31
C PRO A 142 20.31 1.67 8.04
N SER A 143 20.26 0.85 6.99
CA SER A 143 20.73 1.27 5.67
C SER A 143 19.86 2.37 5.06
N GLU A 144 20.36 2.93 3.96
CA GLU A 144 19.68 3.94 3.14
C GLU A 144 18.37 3.46 2.50
N ASN A 145 18.08 2.15 2.56
CA ASN A 145 16.83 1.61 2.06
C ASN A 145 15.65 1.83 3.03
N TYR A 146 15.91 2.25 4.27
CA TYR A 146 14.87 2.52 5.25
C TYR A 146 14.52 4.02 5.32
N LEU A 147 13.22 4.34 5.39
CA LEU A 147 12.77 5.72 5.45
C LEU A 147 12.34 6.10 6.87
N SER A 148 13.00 7.12 7.42
CA SER A 148 12.70 7.67 8.75
C SER A 148 11.47 8.58 8.74
N SER A 149 11.28 9.33 7.65
CA SER A 149 10.15 10.24 7.47
C SER A 149 8.92 9.48 7.02
N THR A 150 7.78 9.78 7.63
CA THR A 150 6.48 9.23 7.24
C THR A 150 5.81 10.18 6.26
N GLN A 151 5.43 9.68 5.08
CA GLN A 151 4.70 10.49 4.09
C GLN A 151 3.29 10.83 4.60
N ALA A 152 2.81 12.03 4.25
CA ALA A 152 1.43 12.44 4.52
C ALA A 152 0.43 11.39 4.00
N GLY A 153 -0.59 11.09 4.82
CA GLY A 153 -1.56 10.02 4.55
C GLY A 153 -1.24 8.68 5.22
N LEU A 154 0.04 8.39 5.51
CA LEU A 154 0.44 7.18 6.26
C LEU A 154 0.36 7.36 7.78
N GLU A 155 0.16 8.59 8.25
CA GLU A 155 0.07 8.97 9.67
C GLU A 155 -1.15 8.37 10.38
N ALA A 156 -2.20 8.04 9.63
CA ALA A 156 -3.44 7.46 10.16
C ALA A 156 -3.32 5.95 10.48
N MET A 157 -2.21 5.30 10.14
CA MET A 157 -2.03 3.88 10.38
C MET A 157 -1.68 3.59 11.85
N TYR A 158 -2.48 2.74 12.51
CA TYR A 158 -2.30 2.44 13.93
C TYR A 158 -1.30 1.30 14.21
N TYR A 159 -1.12 0.38 13.27
CA TYR A 159 -0.20 -0.74 13.44
C TYR A 159 1.26 -0.30 13.31
N PRO A 160 2.22 -1.07 13.86
CA PRO A 160 3.63 -0.86 13.63
C PRO A 160 3.97 -1.19 12.17
N TYR A 161 4.77 -0.34 11.54
CA TYR A 161 5.27 -0.59 10.20
C TYR A 161 6.68 -0.04 10.04
N ILE A 162 7.38 -0.49 9.01
CA ILE A 162 8.62 0.13 8.52
C ILE A 162 8.40 0.57 7.08
N LEU A 163 8.96 1.73 6.76
CA LEU A 163 9.02 2.22 5.40
C LEU A 163 10.35 1.80 4.79
N TRP A 164 10.28 1.26 3.58
CA TRP A 164 11.43 0.73 2.88
C TRP A 164 11.34 1.04 1.38
N GLN A 165 12.47 1.36 0.78
CA GLN A 165 12.62 1.66 -0.63
C GLN A 165 13.96 1.11 -1.10
N ALA A 166 13.97 0.30 -2.16
CA ALA A 166 15.20 -0.18 -2.77
C ALA A 166 15.90 0.95 -3.55
N THR A 167 16.70 1.76 -2.86
CA THR A 167 17.48 2.86 -3.45
C THR A 167 18.91 2.42 -3.80
N ASN A 168 19.45 1.48 -3.04
CA ASN A 168 20.85 1.05 -3.12
C ASN A 168 20.93 -0.49 -3.13
N ILE A 169 20.43 -1.10 -4.21
CA ILE A 169 20.47 -2.54 -4.43
C ILE A 169 21.40 -2.83 -5.60
N ASP A 170 22.44 -3.64 -5.35
CA ASP A 170 23.31 -4.15 -6.40
C ASP A 170 22.73 -5.46 -6.95
N PHE A 171 22.51 -5.50 -8.25
CA PHE A 171 22.09 -6.70 -8.97
C PHE A 171 23.31 -7.38 -9.60
N PHE A 172 23.45 -8.68 -9.41
CA PHE A 172 24.48 -9.47 -10.08
C PHE A 172 23.91 -10.01 -11.40
N GLY A 173 24.27 -9.37 -12.52
CA GLY A 173 23.75 -9.74 -13.83
C GLY A 173 22.27 -9.39 -13.99
N ASN A 174 21.47 -10.33 -14.52
CA ASN A 174 20.02 -10.16 -14.74
C ASN A 174 19.16 -10.80 -13.63
N GLU A 175 19.77 -11.21 -12.52
CA GLU A 175 19.07 -11.97 -11.48
C GLU A 175 18.38 -11.06 -10.47
N ASN A 176 17.25 -11.55 -9.95
CA ASN A 176 16.54 -10.91 -8.84
C ASN A 176 17.26 -11.20 -7.51
N THR A 177 17.12 -10.28 -6.55
CA THR A 177 17.75 -10.41 -5.23
C THR A 177 16.69 -10.71 -4.17
N GLN A 178 16.96 -11.60 -3.22
CA GLN A 178 16.04 -11.85 -2.11
C GLN A 178 16.05 -10.69 -1.10
N LEU A 179 14.87 -10.26 -0.65
CA LEU A 179 14.76 -9.24 0.40
C LEU A 179 15.35 -9.79 1.70
N LYS A 180 16.28 -9.01 2.27
CA LYS A 180 16.78 -9.24 3.63
C LYS A 180 16.54 -7.95 4.41
N LEU A 181 15.69 -8.03 5.42
CA LEU A 181 15.50 -6.93 6.35
C LEU A 181 16.55 -6.99 7.46
N GLU A 182 17.06 -5.83 7.83
CA GLU A 182 18.09 -5.63 8.85
C GLU A 182 17.60 -5.88 10.28
N THR A 183 18.53 -6.02 11.21
CA THR A 183 18.23 -6.27 12.63
C THR A 183 17.63 -5.04 13.33
N VAL A 184 16.77 -5.31 14.31
CA VAL A 184 16.16 -4.33 15.19
C VAL A 184 16.88 -4.35 16.55
N ILE A 185 17.13 -3.20 17.17
CA ILE A 185 17.72 -2.99 18.51
C ILE A 185 18.90 -3.93 18.88
N SER A 186 20.11 -3.37 18.97
CA SER A 186 21.34 -4.01 19.49
C SER A 186 21.44 -5.54 19.25
N SER A 187 21.73 -5.91 18.01
CA SER A 187 22.33 -7.20 17.59
C SER A 187 21.55 -8.52 17.71
N LEU A 188 20.35 -8.58 18.31
CA LEU A 188 19.72 -9.90 18.61
C LEU A 188 18.26 -10.09 18.17
N GLN A 189 17.60 -9.07 17.58
CA GLN A 189 16.20 -9.21 17.13
C GLN A 189 16.11 -9.09 15.61
N PHE A 190 15.41 -10.05 15.01
CA PHE A 190 15.23 -10.15 13.56
C PHE A 190 13.78 -9.89 13.17
N PHE A 191 13.58 -9.27 12.01
CA PHE A 191 12.32 -9.39 11.31
C PHE A 191 12.15 -10.82 10.83
N TYR A 192 11.01 -11.41 11.15
CA TYR A 192 10.58 -12.67 10.56
C TYR A 192 9.66 -12.37 9.39
N LEU A 193 10.05 -12.80 8.19
CA LEU A 193 9.21 -12.68 7.01
C LEU A 193 8.21 -13.84 6.99
N ASN A 194 6.91 -13.56 7.01
CA ASN A 194 5.90 -14.61 6.80
C ASN A 194 5.92 -15.16 5.37
N GLN A 195 6.43 -14.38 4.42
CA GLN A 195 6.58 -14.76 3.02
C GLN A 195 7.88 -14.22 2.45
N GLU A 196 8.44 -14.93 1.46
CA GLU A 196 9.64 -14.48 0.77
C GLU A 196 9.31 -13.41 -0.28
N TYR A 197 10.06 -12.31 -0.24
CA TYR A 197 9.98 -11.23 -1.22
C TYR A 197 11.25 -11.20 -2.05
N SER A 198 11.10 -11.00 -3.36
CA SER A 198 12.21 -10.84 -4.27
C SER A 198 12.20 -9.44 -4.88
N ILE A 199 13.33 -8.76 -4.82
CA ILE A 199 13.58 -7.47 -5.46
C ILE A 199 13.91 -7.73 -6.93
N GLN A 200 13.07 -7.23 -7.82
CA GLN A 200 13.18 -7.48 -9.26
C GLN A 200 14.27 -6.60 -9.89
N ASN A 201 15.10 -7.20 -10.74
CA ASN A 201 16.05 -6.47 -11.58
C ASN A 201 15.36 -5.92 -12.83
N GLY A 202 14.50 -4.93 -12.62
CA GLY A 202 13.74 -4.27 -13.66
C GLY A 202 12.51 -3.58 -13.08
N CYS A 203 11.70 -3.02 -13.96
CA CYS A 203 10.41 -2.42 -13.61
C CYS A 203 9.29 -3.29 -14.16
N LYS A 204 8.04 -3.06 -13.73
CA LYS A 204 6.89 -3.68 -14.40
C LYS A 204 6.87 -3.23 -15.86
N ASP A 205 6.58 -4.14 -16.77
CA ASP A 205 6.51 -3.85 -18.21
C ASP A 205 5.39 -2.85 -18.54
N GLN A 206 4.37 -2.78 -17.68
CA GLN A 206 3.28 -1.84 -17.80
C GLN A 206 3.19 -0.93 -16.58
N GLY A 207 2.93 0.34 -16.87
CA GLY A 207 2.65 1.41 -15.94
C GLY A 207 3.85 2.03 -15.24
N MET A 208 5.06 1.56 -15.56
CA MET A 208 6.29 2.09 -14.99
C MET A 208 7.32 2.37 -16.08
N GLU A 209 8.25 3.25 -15.76
CA GLU A 209 9.47 3.45 -16.52
C GLU A 209 10.71 3.24 -15.65
N LYS A 210 11.80 2.85 -16.33
CA LYS A 210 13.12 2.70 -15.73
C LYS A 210 13.88 4.02 -15.84
N ILE A 211 14.17 4.64 -14.69
CA ILE A 211 14.94 5.87 -14.60
C ILE A 211 16.36 5.54 -14.16
N PHE A 212 17.35 5.88 -14.99
CA PHE A 212 18.76 5.70 -14.63
C PHE A 212 19.23 6.82 -13.71
N ILE A 213 19.89 6.44 -12.61
CA ILE A 213 20.40 7.39 -11.63
C ILE A 213 21.74 7.92 -12.14
N SER A 214 21.75 9.14 -12.65
CA SER A 214 22.88 9.74 -13.41
C SER A 214 24.23 9.72 -12.70
N MET A 215 24.25 9.67 -11.37
CA MET A 215 25.48 9.64 -10.57
C MET A 215 26.10 8.24 -10.39
N TYR A 216 25.37 7.16 -10.73
CA TYR A 216 25.83 5.79 -10.54
C TYR A 216 25.60 4.96 -11.80
N GLN A 217 26.68 4.54 -12.45
CA GLN A 217 26.59 3.64 -13.59
C GLN A 217 25.88 2.33 -13.16
N ASN A 218 24.90 1.90 -13.97
CA ASN A 218 24.10 0.68 -13.77
C ASN A 218 23.08 0.70 -12.62
N ARG A 219 22.82 1.85 -11.97
CA ARG A 219 21.71 1.97 -11.02
C ARG A 219 20.49 2.58 -11.67
N PHE A 220 19.33 2.10 -11.25
CA PHE A 220 18.04 2.58 -11.73
C PHE A 220 17.00 2.55 -10.63
N SER A 221 15.97 3.38 -10.80
CA SER A 221 14.73 3.33 -10.06
C SER A 221 13.58 3.07 -11.01
N CYS A 222 12.56 2.38 -10.52
CA CYS A 222 11.27 2.29 -11.16
C CYS A 222 10.40 3.44 -10.69
N GLN A 223 9.77 4.10 -11.64
CA GLN A 223 8.82 5.17 -11.36
C GLN A 223 7.52 4.86 -12.09
N TYR A 224 6.40 5.09 -11.42
CA TYR A 224 5.09 5.05 -12.08
C TYR A 224 4.99 6.16 -13.11
N CYS A 225 4.31 5.90 -14.23
CA CYS A 225 4.00 6.97 -15.17
C CYS A 225 3.15 8.03 -14.49
N ASP A 226 3.70 9.25 -14.42
CA ASP A 226 3.06 10.40 -13.80
C ASP A 226 1.75 10.79 -14.50
N ASN A 227 1.05 11.77 -13.94
CA ASN A 227 -0.15 12.33 -14.56
C ASN A 227 0.10 12.79 -16.01
N MET A 228 -0.85 12.48 -16.89
CA MET A 228 -0.78 12.68 -18.34
C MET A 228 0.35 11.90 -19.04
N LYS A 229 0.84 10.84 -18.40
CA LYS A 229 1.70 9.83 -19.03
C LYS A 229 1.17 8.42 -18.77
N VAL A 230 1.35 7.51 -19.73
CA VAL A 230 0.98 6.11 -19.57
C VAL A 230 2.05 5.19 -20.14
N GLY A 231 2.26 4.04 -19.51
CA GLY A 231 3.22 3.02 -19.92
C GLY A 231 2.52 1.75 -20.33
N TYR A 232 2.19 1.60 -21.61
CA TYR A 232 1.77 0.30 -22.17
C TYR A 232 2.96 -0.60 -22.52
N SER A 233 4.14 -0.02 -22.54
CA SER A 233 5.44 -0.66 -22.66
C SER A 233 6.37 -0.12 -21.58
N SER A 234 7.63 -0.57 -21.55
CA SER A 234 8.66 -0.23 -20.55
C SER A 234 9.05 1.26 -20.48
N THR A 235 8.37 2.14 -21.21
CA THR A 235 8.59 3.58 -21.26
C THR A 235 7.27 4.34 -21.15
N CYS A 236 7.25 5.42 -20.38
CA CYS A 236 6.06 6.26 -20.25
C CYS A 236 5.92 7.18 -21.47
N GLN A 237 4.74 7.17 -22.08
CA GLN A 237 4.37 7.99 -23.24
C GLN A 237 3.40 9.09 -22.80
N ILE A 238 3.53 10.28 -23.38
CA ILE A 238 2.67 11.43 -23.05
C ILE A 238 1.29 11.24 -23.70
N CYS A 239 0.23 11.43 -22.93
CA CYS A 239 -1.13 11.45 -23.45
C CYS A 239 -1.49 12.85 -23.96
N HIS A 240 -1.95 12.94 -25.20
CA HIS A 240 -2.38 14.20 -25.80
C HIS A 240 -3.67 14.71 -25.15
N GLN A 241 -3.64 15.94 -24.64
CA GLN A 241 -4.76 16.54 -23.90
C GLN A 241 -6.04 16.72 -24.73
N ASP A 242 -5.94 16.72 -26.06
CA ASP A 242 -7.07 16.85 -26.97
C ASP A 242 -7.97 15.61 -26.94
N TYR A 243 -7.38 14.43 -26.71
CA TYR A 243 -8.07 13.14 -26.70
C TYR A 243 -8.27 12.58 -25.29
N PHE A 244 -7.32 12.85 -24.38
CA PHE A 244 -7.30 12.24 -23.05
C PHE A 244 -7.79 13.20 -21.97
N LYS A 245 -8.67 12.68 -21.11
CA LYS A 245 -9.09 13.36 -19.88
C LYS A 245 -8.04 13.20 -18.80
N GLU A 246 -7.53 11.98 -18.65
CA GLU A 246 -6.51 11.62 -17.68
C GLU A 246 -5.78 10.37 -18.16
N CYS A 247 -4.51 10.23 -17.77
CA CYS A 247 -3.80 8.97 -17.86
C CYS A 247 -2.65 8.97 -16.86
N TYR A 248 -2.31 7.78 -16.39
CA TYR A 248 -1.29 7.55 -15.38
C TYR A 248 -0.99 6.06 -15.32
N ALA A 249 0.18 5.68 -14.83
CA ALA A 249 0.60 4.27 -14.76
C ALA A 249 0.26 3.53 -16.07
N ASN A 250 -0.56 2.47 -16.01
CA ASN A 250 -1.05 1.71 -17.17
C ASN A 250 -2.51 2.03 -17.55
N TYR A 251 -3.08 3.07 -16.95
CA TYR A 251 -4.46 3.49 -17.18
C TYR A 251 -4.49 4.76 -18.04
N SER A 252 -5.43 4.83 -18.97
CA SER A 252 -5.75 6.08 -19.62
C SER A 252 -7.24 6.14 -19.94
N ASN A 253 -7.78 7.34 -19.84
CA ASN A 253 -9.19 7.63 -20.00
C ASN A 253 -9.34 8.70 -21.08
N LEU A 254 -10.06 8.35 -22.13
CA LEU A 254 -10.39 9.30 -23.19
C LEU A 254 -11.38 10.36 -22.68
N ARG A 255 -11.42 11.50 -23.37
CA ARG A 255 -12.51 12.47 -23.23
C ARG A 255 -13.77 11.90 -23.86
N GLU A 256 -14.90 12.44 -23.43
CA GLU A 256 -16.20 12.11 -24.01
C GLU A 256 -16.16 12.26 -25.53
N SER A 257 -16.89 11.41 -26.24
CA SER A 257 -16.94 11.35 -27.71
C SER A 257 -15.70 10.81 -28.42
N TYR A 258 -14.68 10.33 -27.69
CA TYR A 258 -13.56 9.61 -28.30
C TYR A 258 -13.59 8.13 -27.92
N TRP A 259 -13.09 7.29 -28.82
CA TRP A 259 -13.07 5.85 -28.66
C TRP A 259 -11.81 5.24 -29.31
N ARG A 260 -11.44 4.05 -28.86
CA ARG A 260 -10.34 3.24 -29.40
C ARG A 260 -10.61 1.75 -29.15
N SER A 261 -10.14 0.90 -30.06
CA SER A 261 -10.30 -0.56 -29.98
C SER A 261 -9.48 -1.18 -28.85
N SER A 262 -8.36 -0.58 -28.50
CA SER A 262 -7.40 -1.08 -27.51
C SER A 262 -6.70 0.05 -26.79
N TYR A 263 -6.08 -0.25 -25.66
CA TYR A 263 -5.25 0.71 -24.94
C TYR A 263 -4.06 1.18 -25.81
N SER A 264 -4.16 2.40 -26.34
CA SER A 264 -3.12 3.08 -27.12
C SER A 264 -3.17 4.59 -26.87
N VAL A 265 -2.02 5.26 -26.95
CA VAL A 265 -1.93 6.73 -26.95
C VAL A 265 -1.64 7.31 -28.32
N ASN A 266 -1.42 6.46 -29.33
CA ASN A 266 -1.19 6.92 -30.68
C ASN A 266 -2.49 7.54 -31.22
N PRO A 267 -2.47 8.81 -31.67
CA PRO A 267 -3.67 9.47 -32.18
C PRO A 267 -4.35 8.74 -33.34
N SER A 268 -3.59 7.96 -34.15
CA SER A 268 -4.17 7.17 -35.25
C SER A 268 -5.03 5.98 -34.80
N ASP A 269 -4.95 5.60 -33.53
CA ASP A 269 -5.80 4.55 -32.95
C ASP A 269 -7.01 5.13 -32.21
N ILE A 270 -7.20 6.46 -32.24
CA ILE A 270 -8.24 7.17 -31.50
C ILE A 270 -9.20 7.84 -32.48
N GLU A 271 -10.46 7.44 -32.38
CA GLU A 271 -11.51 7.88 -33.28
C GLU A 271 -12.54 8.76 -32.57
N TYR A 272 -13.12 9.71 -33.31
CA TYR A 272 -14.20 10.56 -32.83
C TYR A 272 -15.57 9.95 -33.16
N CYS A 273 -16.40 9.79 -32.14
CA CYS A 273 -17.76 9.25 -32.20
C CYS A 273 -18.72 10.28 -32.82
N SER A 274 -18.68 10.43 -34.14
CA SER A 274 -19.43 11.48 -34.87
C SER A 274 -20.95 11.28 -34.88
N LEU A 275 -21.44 10.06 -34.74
CA LEU A 275 -22.87 9.72 -34.87
C LEU A 275 -23.66 9.96 -33.59
N ASN A 276 -23.10 9.60 -32.44
CA ASN A 276 -23.69 9.89 -31.13
C ASN A 276 -22.60 10.01 -30.05
N PRO A 277 -22.15 11.23 -29.71
CA PRO A 277 -21.16 11.50 -28.67
C PRO A 277 -21.43 10.82 -27.32
N SER A 278 -22.73 10.71 -26.97
CA SER A 278 -23.18 10.08 -25.73
C SER A 278 -23.08 8.55 -25.73
N SER A 279 -23.01 7.92 -26.91
CA SER A 279 -22.81 6.46 -27.02
C SER A 279 -21.42 6.04 -26.59
N CYS A 280 -20.46 6.97 -26.57
CA CYS A 280 -19.10 6.72 -26.12
C CYS A 280 -18.90 7.04 -24.63
N LEU A 281 -19.97 7.17 -23.84
CA LEU A 281 -19.88 7.27 -22.38
C LEU A 281 -19.89 5.84 -21.79
N GLY A 282 -18.73 5.35 -21.34
CA GLY A 282 -18.61 4.00 -20.77
C GLY A 282 -19.49 3.75 -19.53
N GLY A 283 -19.75 2.48 -19.21
CA GLY A 283 -20.65 2.05 -18.12
C GLY A 283 -20.38 0.61 -17.64
N VAL A 284 -21.27 0.06 -16.79
CA VAL A 284 -21.16 -1.30 -16.20
C VAL A 284 -22.37 -2.18 -16.54
N GLY A 285 -22.95 -2.00 -17.73
CA GLY A 285 -24.21 -2.66 -18.10
C GLY A 285 -24.25 -3.20 -19.53
N ILE A 286 -25.42 -3.18 -20.15
CA ILE A 286 -25.67 -3.71 -21.50
C ILE A 286 -25.76 -2.58 -22.53
N GLN A 287 -25.57 -2.87 -23.82
CA GLN A 287 -25.64 -1.89 -24.92
C GLN A 287 -24.52 -0.84 -24.86
N ASN A 288 -24.84 0.47 -24.87
CA ASN A 288 -23.84 1.56 -24.80
C ASN A 288 -23.00 1.52 -23.51
N GLU A 289 -23.48 0.81 -22.49
CA GLU A 289 -22.78 0.61 -21.23
C GLU A 289 -21.72 -0.51 -21.29
N LEU A 290 -21.56 -1.21 -22.42
CA LEU A 290 -20.52 -2.24 -22.63
C LEU A 290 -19.13 -1.66 -22.94
N CYS A 291 -19.01 -0.34 -23.15
CA CYS A 291 -17.73 0.32 -23.39
C CYS A 291 -16.92 0.33 -22.07
N HIS A 292 -16.15 -0.74 -21.83
CA HIS A 292 -15.45 -1.00 -20.56
C HIS A 292 -14.26 -0.04 -20.32
N GLU A 293 -13.89 0.08 -19.03
CA GLU A 293 -12.88 0.95 -18.38
C GLU A 293 -11.99 1.86 -19.26
N GLY A 294 -12.20 3.18 -19.15
CA GLY A 294 -11.32 4.18 -19.77
C GLY A 294 -11.51 4.35 -21.29
N HIS A 295 -12.64 3.86 -21.81
CA HIS A 295 -13.03 3.79 -23.22
C HIS A 295 -12.19 2.80 -24.05
N VAL A 296 -11.94 1.60 -23.49
CA VAL A 296 -11.30 0.47 -24.18
C VAL A 296 -12.25 -0.73 -24.14
N GLY A 297 -12.75 -1.12 -25.31
CA GLY A 297 -13.68 -2.23 -25.44
C GLY A 297 -14.35 -2.27 -26.81
N ALA A 298 -14.97 -3.42 -27.12
CA ALA A 298 -15.77 -3.60 -28.33
C ALA A 298 -17.06 -2.78 -28.25
N GLN A 299 -17.45 -2.20 -29.40
CA GLN A 299 -18.72 -1.53 -29.71
C GLN A 299 -19.26 -0.53 -28.68
N CYS A 300 -19.18 0.74 -29.03
CA CYS A 300 -20.28 1.66 -28.72
C CYS A 300 -21.23 1.60 -29.95
N LEU A 301 -22.48 1.17 -29.76
CA LEU A 301 -23.38 0.61 -30.78
C LEU A 301 -23.60 1.44 -32.05
N ASP A 302 -23.17 2.70 -32.12
CA ASP A 302 -23.33 3.57 -33.28
C ASP A 302 -22.02 4.03 -33.95
N CYS A 303 -20.84 3.73 -33.43
CA CYS A 303 -19.60 4.37 -33.93
C CYS A 303 -18.89 3.62 -35.05
N ASP A 304 -19.09 2.30 -35.16
CA ASP A 304 -18.53 1.49 -36.26
C ASP A 304 -19.41 0.30 -36.68
N ILE A 305 -20.74 0.46 -36.71
CA ILE A 305 -21.69 -0.62 -37.13
C ILE A 305 -21.33 -1.21 -38.50
N LYS A 306 -20.71 -0.40 -39.36
CA LYS A 306 -20.42 -0.75 -40.75
C LYS A 306 -19.02 -1.33 -40.96
N GLY A 307 -18.19 -1.43 -39.92
CA GLY A 307 -16.80 -1.88 -40.02
C GLY A 307 -15.95 -0.95 -40.89
N ILE A 308 -16.16 0.35 -40.80
CA ILE A 308 -15.46 1.39 -41.57
C ILE A 308 -14.01 1.54 -41.09
N TYR A 309 -13.75 1.35 -39.79
CA TYR A 309 -12.45 1.66 -39.21
C TYR A 309 -11.56 0.43 -39.05
N TRP A 310 -12.13 -0.74 -38.74
CA TRP A 310 -11.35 -1.98 -38.53
C TRP A 310 -11.88 -3.21 -39.28
N ASP A 311 -12.70 -3.01 -40.33
CA ASP A 311 -13.27 -4.06 -41.19
C ASP A 311 -14.12 -5.14 -40.47
N ASP A 312 -14.42 -4.93 -39.19
CA ASP A 312 -15.27 -5.82 -38.42
C ASP A 312 -16.72 -5.33 -38.42
N GLN A 313 -17.64 -6.14 -38.94
CA GLN A 313 -19.07 -5.83 -38.97
C GLN A 313 -19.82 -6.55 -37.86
N TYR A 314 -20.63 -5.81 -37.11
CA TYR A 314 -21.38 -6.35 -35.99
C TYR A 314 -22.86 -5.96 -36.11
N ALA A 315 -23.75 -6.93 -35.91
CA ALA A 315 -25.19 -6.71 -36.02
C ALA A 315 -25.70 -5.78 -34.91
N SER A 316 -26.64 -4.88 -35.26
CA SER A 316 -27.32 -3.99 -34.31
C SER A 316 -28.22 -4.74 -33.31
N GLN A 317 -28.43 -6.04 -33.51
CA GLN A 317 -29.18 -6.96 -32.66
C GLN A 317 -28.58 -8.37 -32.74
N GLY A 318 -28.38 -9.04 -31.59
CA GLY A 318 -27.85 -10.40 -31.54
C GLY A 318 -27.18 -10.77 -30.22
N VAL A 319 -26.88 -12.06 -30.03
CA VAL A 319 -26.18 -12.59 -28.86
C VAL A 319 -24.69 -12.25 -28.96
N PHE A 320 -24.16 -11.50 -28.00
CA PHE A 320 -22.73 -11.25 -27.89
C PHE A 320 -22.09 -12.36 -27.06
N GLN A 321 -21.08 -13.01 -27.63
CA GLN A 321 -20.35 -14.09 -27.00
C GLN A 321 -19.03 -13.55 -26.48
N GLN A 322 -18.88 -13.48 -25.16
CA GLN A 322 -17.59 -13.25 -24.51
C GLN A 322 -17.27 -14.51 -23.68
N ASP A 323 -16.14 -15.14 -23.99
CA ASP A 323 -15.57 -16.28 -23.27
C ASP A 323 -16.57 -17.28 -22.67
N ASN A 324 -17.14 -18.13 -23.53
CA ASN A 324 -17.87 -19.36 -23.19
C ASN A 324 -19.07 -19.27 -22.24
N LYS A 325 -19.68 -18.08 -22.04
CA LYS A 325 -20.99 -17.98 -21.38
C LYS A 325 -22.02 -17.27 -22.26
N THR A 326 -23.08 -18.00 -22.59
CA THR A 326 -24.23 -17.50 -23.34
C THR A 326 -25.26 -16.94 -22.38
N TYR A 327 -25.64 -15.66 -22.55
CA TYR A 327 -26.76 -15.06 -21.82
C TYR A 327 -27.97 -14.93 -22.76
N PHE A 328 -29.13 -15.44 -22.31
CA PHE A 328 -30.41 -15.32 -23.01
C PHE A 328 -31.18 -14.12 -22.45
N MET A 329 -31.74 -13.28 -23.31
CA MET A 329 -32.84 -12.38 -22.93
C MET A 329 -34.18 -13.09 -23.12
N PRO A 330 -35.06 -13.15 -22.11
CA PRO A 330 -36.45 -13.53 -22.33
C PRO A 330 -37.27 -12.33 -22.80
N PHE A 331 -38.09 -12.54 -23.82
CA PHE A 331 -39.16 -11.62 -24.20
C PHE A 331 -40.22 -11.57 -23.11
N ILE A 332 -40.61 -10.37 -22.67
CA ILE A 332 -41.90 -10.14 -22.02
C ILE A 332 -42.69 -9.16 -22.89
N TYR A 333 -43.62 -9.71 -23.68
CA TYR A 333 -44.77 -8.97 -24.18
C TYR A 333 -45.77 -8.88 -23.03
N LEU A 334 -46.04 -7.68 -22.52
CA LEU A 334 -47.22 -7.42 -21.69
C LEU A 334 -47.93 -6.18 -22.22
N ASN A 335 -48.97 -6.43 -23.02
CA ASN A 335 -50.08 -5.51 -23.22
C ASN A 335 -50.73 -5.25 -21.86
N TRP A 336 -50.70 -4.01 -21.38
CA TRP A 336 -51.60 -3.56 -20.31
C TRP A 336 -52.30 -2.27 -20.74
N VAL A 337 -53.56 -2.46 -21.11
CA VAL A 337 -54.61 -1.44 -21.12
C VAL A 337 -54.80 -1.00 -19.66
N PHE A 338 -54.77 0.31 -19.40
CA PHE A 338 -55.34 0.85 -18.15
C PHE A 338 -56.41 1.89 -18.49
N SER A 339 -57.60 1.59 -17.96
CA SER A 339 -58.79 2.41 -17.90
C SER A 339 -58.55 3.68 -17.07
N LEU A 340 -59.07 4.79 -17.58
CA LEU A 340 -59.38 5.98 -16.78
C LEU A 340 -60.49 5.65 -15.77
N GLN A 341 -60.25 5.96 -14.51
CA GLN A 341 -61.32 6.19 -13.54
C GLN A 341 -61.01 7.49 -12.80
N GLU A 342 -61.98 8.40 -12.86
CA GLU A 342 -62.03 9.73 -12.28
C GLU A 342 -62.02 9.67 -10.74
N GLU A 343 -61.34 10.62 -10.10
CA GLU A 343 -61.57 10.98 -8.70
C GLU A 343 -62.28 12.34 -8.60
N LEU A 344 -63.14 12.40 -7.59
CA LEU A 344 -63.93 13.54 -7.06
C LEU A 344 -63.09 14.78 -6.70
#